data_AF-A0A6N6VYR8-F1
#
_entry.id   AF-A0A6N6VYR8-F1
#
_cell.length_a   1.000
_cell.length_b   1.000
_cell.length_c   1.000
_cell.angle_alpha   90.00
_cell.angle_beta   90.00
_cell.angle_gamma   90.00
#
_symmetry.space_group_name_H-M   'P 1'
#
loop_
_entity.id
_entity.type
_entity.pdbx_description
1 polymer ?
#
loop_
_entity_poly.entity_id
_entity_poly.type
_entity_poly.pdbx_seq_one_letter_code
_entity_poly.pdbx_strand_id
1 'polypeptide(L)' 'APPSGRVSVEHVVNVLSRMRSVQMPPKIDTALQLTTPPLADTSRYDGLRPALQQPEAGHA' A
#
# COMPACT_ATOMS: atom_id res chain seq x y z
N ALA A 1 -9.71 -26.99 -4.75
CA ALA A 1 -9.30 -27.85 -3.62
C ALA A 1 -8.88 -29.20 -4.17
N PRO A 2 -7.89 -29.92 -3.58
CA PRO A 2 -7.55 -31.25 -4.07
C PRO A 2 -8.74 -32.21 -3.84
N PRO A 3 -9.21 -32.95 -4.86
CA PRO A 3 -10.51 -33.62 -4.85
C PRO A 3 -10.51 -35.03 -4.23
N SER A 4 -9.88 -35.25 -3.06
CA SER A 4 -9.87 -36.59 -2.44
C SER A 4 -9.78 -36.63 -0.91
N GLY A 5 -9.88 -35.48 -0.22
CA GLY A 5 -9.65 -35.43 1.23
C GLY A 5 -8.20 -35.75 1.65
N ARG A 6 -7.33 -36.15 0.70
CA ARG A 6 -5.91 -36.40 0.92
C ARG A 6 -5.15 -35.09 0.81
N VAL A 7 -4.35 -34.80 1.82
CA VAL A 7 -3.46 -33.64 1.86
C VAL A 7 -2.28 -33.90 0.93
N SER A 8 -1.94 -32.93 0.07
CA SER A 8 -0.76 -33.05 -0.80
C SER A 8 0.53 -32.93 0.01
N VAL A 9 1.62 -33.53 -0.48
CA VAL A 9 2.94 -33.41 0.15
C VAL A 9 3.37 -31.95 0.28
N GLU A 10 3.16 -31.16 -0.76
CA GLU A 10 3.43 -29.71 -0.75
C GLU A 10 2.68 -29.00 0.37
N HIS A 11 1.41 -29.35 0.61
CA HIS A 11 0.64 -28.76 1.71
C HIS A 11 1.26 -29.10 3.07
N VAL A 12 1.66 -30.35 3.30
CA VAL A 12 2.32 -30.76 4.55
C VAL A 12 3.61 -29.98 4.76
N VAL A 13 4.45 -29.88 3.74
CA VAL A 13 5.71 -29.11 3.79
C VAL A 13 5.43 -27.64 4.12
N ASN A 14 4.46 -27.02 3.44
CA ASN A 14 4.09 -25.64 3.68
C ASN A 14 3.56 -25.39 5.10
N VAL A 15 2.81 -26.35 5.66
CA VAL A 15 2.34 -26.28 7.04
C VAL A 15 3.48 -26.42 8.04
N LEU A 16 4.35 -27.42 7.88
CA LEU A 16 5.49 -27.63 8.78
C LEU A 16 6.45 -26.43 8.77
N SER A 17 6.68 -25.83 7.60
CA SER A 17 7.49 -24.62 7.47
C SER A 17 6.87 -23.43 8.21
N ARG A 18 5.54 -23.25 8.13
CA ARG A 18 4.83 -22.20 8.89
C ARG A 18 4.83 -22.46 10.40
N MET A 19 4.72 -23.72 10.83
CA MET A 19 4.77 -24.04 12.26
C MET A 19 6.15 -23.78 12.89
N ARG A 20 7.22 -23.96 12.11
CA ARG A 20 8.60 -23.76 12.54
C ARG A 20 9.13 -22.37 12.22
N SER A 21 8.33 -21.50 11.60
CA SER A 21 8.79 -20.17 11.22
C SER A 21 9.10 -19.36 12.48
N VAL A 22 10.25 -18.70 12.48
CA VAL A 22 10.63 -17.77 13.55
C VAL A 22 9.59 -16.66 13.65
N GLN A 23 9.33 -16.19 14.87
CA GLN A 23 8.46 -15.03 15.09
C GLN A 23 8.96 -13.85 14.27
N MET A 24 8.05 -13.18 13.58
CA MET A 24 8.38 -11.96 12.83
C MET A 24 8.96 -10.93 13.80
N PRO A 25 10.05 -10.22 13.45
CA PRO A 25 10.55 -9.15 14.30
C PRO A 25 9.44 -8.14 14.60
N PRO A 26 9.45 -7.52 15.79
CA PRO A 26 8.47 -6.50 16.13
C PRO A 26 8.51 -5.39 15.09
N LYS A 27 7.34 -4.85 14.75
CA LYS A 27 7.25 -3.66 13.91
C LYS A 27 7.98 -2.52 14.63
N ILE A 28 8.84 -1.82 13.91
CA ILE A 28 9.45 -0.60 14.41
C ILE A 28 8.49 0.52 14.06
N ASP A 29 7.92 1.17 15.07
CA ASP A 29 7.17 2.40 14.88
C ASP A 29 8.15 3.53 14.55
N THR A 30 8.38 3.76 13.26
CA THR A 30 9.11 4.92 12.77
C THR A 30 8.10 6.03 12.48
N ALA A 31 7.85 6.88 13.47
CA ALA A 31 7.15 8.14 13.21
C ALA A 31 8.08 9.03 12.37
N LEU A 32 7.70 9.31 11.11
CA LEU A 32 8.38 10.32 10.31
C LEU A 32 8.08 11.69 10.94
N GLN A 33 9.08 12.26 11.62
CA GLN A 33 8.95 13.60 12.19
C GLN A 33 9.32 14.65 11.15
N LEU A 34 8.44 15.62 10.97
CA LEU A 34 8.72 16.77 10.13
C LEU A 34 9.44 17.82 10.97
N THR A 35 10.72 18.04 10.69
CA THR A 35 11.53 19.07 11.39
C THR A 35 11.25 20.48 10.89
N THR A 36 10.68 20.60 9.69
CA THR A 36 10.33 21.87 9.06
C THR A 36 8.82 21.94 8.91
N PRO A 37 8.14 23.01 9.36
CA PRO A 37 6.70 23.13 9.18
C PRO A 37 6.35 23.08 7.67
N PRO A 38 5.23 22.43 7.28
CA PRO A 38 4.84 22.41 5.89
C PRO A 38 4.50 23.83 5.43
N LEU A 39 5.16 24.29 4.37
CA LEU A 39 4.81 25.56 3.75
C LEU A 39 3.66 25.34 2.78
N ALA A 40 2.54 26.01 3.03
CA ALA A 40 1.44 26.05 2.09
C ALA A 40 1.83 26.96 0.91
N ASP A 41 2.23 26.35 -0.21
CA ASP A 41 2.50 27.05 -1.46
C ASP A 41 1.26 26.98 -2.37
N THR A 42 0.36 27.95 -2.24
CA THR A 42 -0.85 28.05 -3.07
C THR A 42 -0.53 28.45 -4.50
N SER A 43 0.63 29.10 -4.75
CA SER A 43 1.04 29.53 -6.09
C SER A 43 1.29 28.34 -7.02
N ARG A 44 1.72 27.20 -6.45
CA ARG A 44 1.82 25.92 -7.16
C ARG A 44 0.46 25.45 -7.69
N TYR A 45 -0.62 25.64 -6.94
CA TYR A 45 -1.98 25.32 -7.38
C TYR A 45 -2.49 26.33 -8.41
N ASP A 46 -2.21 27.63 -8.19
CA ASP A 46 -2.59 28.69 -9.13
C ASP A 46 -1.94 28.48 -10.50
N GLY A 47 -0.70 27.98 -10.55
CA GLY A 47 0.00 27.62 -11.79
C GLY A 47 -0.58 26.41 -12.53
N LEU A 48 -1.43 25.59 -11.89
CA LEU A 48 -2.13 24.46 -12.52
C LEU A 48 -3.51 24.83 -13.06
N ARG A 49 -4.10 25.95 -12.61
CA ARG A 49 -5.39 26.44 -13.14
C ARG A 49 -5.41 26.62 -14.67
N PRO A 50 -4.37 27.12 -15.34
CA PRO A 50 -4.37 27.23 -16.80
C PRO A 50 -4.56 25.88 -17.52
N ALA A 51 -4.05 24.79 -16.93
CA ALA A 51 -4.22 23.43 -17.47
C ALA A 51 -5.61 22.84 -17.17
N LEU A 52 -6.26 23.29 -16.10
CA LEU A 52 -7.63 22.93 -15.72
C LEU A 52 -8.70 23.81 -16.38
N GLN A 53 -8.30 24.90 -17.04
CA GLN A 53 -9.14 25.73 -17.90
C GLN A 53 -9.44 25.09 -19.26
N GLN A 54 -9.19 23.78 -19.43
CA GLN A 54 -9.86 23.02 -20.47
C GLN A 54 -11.35 23.02 -20.13
N PRO A 55 -12.23 23.49 -21.04
CA PRO A 55 -13.66 23.46 -20.78
C PRO A 55 -14.07 22.03 -20.43
N GLU A 56 -14.73 21.87 -19.29
CA GLU A 56 -15.45 20.63 -18.95
C GLU A 56 -16.23 20.24 -20.20
N ALA A 57 -15.83 19.15 -20.85
CA ALA A 57 -16.40 18.74 -22.11
C ALA A 57 -17.85 18.31 -21.87
N GLY A 58 -18.78 19.25 -22.10
CA GLY A 58 -20.20 19.01 -22.32
C GLY A 58 -20.90 18.11 -21.30
N HIS A 59 -21.33 18.67 -20.18
CA HIS A 59 -22.44 18.11 -19.43
C HIS A 59 -23.68 18.98 -19.66
N ALA A 60 -24.45 18.59 -20.68
CA ALA A 60 -25.84 18.98 -20.92
C ALA A 60 -26.66 17.70 -21.04
#